data_AF-A0A7V9L437-F1
#
_entry.id   AF-A0A7V9L437-F1
#
_cell.length_a   1.000
_cell.length_b   1.000
_cell.length_c   1.000
_cell.angle_alpha   90.00
_cell.angle_beta   90.00
_cell.angle_gamma   90.00
#
_symmetry.space_group_name_H-M   'P 1'
#
loop_
_entity.id
_entity.type
_entity.pdbx_description
1 polymer ?
#
loop_
_entity_poly.entity_id
_entity_poly.type
_entity_poly.pdbx_seq_one_letter_code
_entity_poly.pdbx_strand_id
1 'polypeptide(L)' 'MIDLGDLGLDEGAHLLIGRALSTASIVDVIGSSPNLGVDLPAWCRSKGHSLERTGAGYTIVRSDADRTVGAERAGTIAGP' A
#
# COMPACT_ATOMS: atom_id res chain seq x y z
N MET A 1 -13.40 -1.06 -5.50
CA MET A 1 -13.77 -0.35 -4.27
C MET A 1 -13.94 -1.36 -3.14
N ILE A 2 -13.35 -1.10 -1.97
CA ILE A 2 -13.50 -1.89 -0.74
C ILE A 2 -14.14 -1.01 0.32
N ASP A 3 -15.11 -1.56 1.04
CA ASP A 3 -15.64 -1.00 2.28
C ASP A 3 -15.02 -1.72 3.47
N LEU A 4 -14.36 -0.96 4.35
CA LEU A 4 -13.75 -1.47 5.58
C LEU A 4 -14.68 -1.37 6.79
N GLY A 5 -15.83 -0.70 6.68
CA GLY A 5 -16.68 -0.42 7.83
C GLY A 5 -15.91 0.34 8.92
N ASP A 6 -16.02 -0.11 10.16
CA ASP A 6 -15.30 0.43 11.33
C ASP A 6 -13.92 -0.23 11.57
N LEU A 7 -13.49 -1.15 10.70
CA LEU A 7 -12.26 -1.91 10.87
C LEU A 7 -11.00 -1.04 10.78
N GLY A 8 -10.18 -1.07 11.83
CA GLY A 8 -8.86 -0.43 11.87
C GLY A 8 -7.81 -1.14 11.00
N LEU A 9 -6.73 -0.41 10.67
CA LEU A 9 -5.58 -0.98 9.95
C LEU A 9 -4.87 -2.03 10.82
N ASP A 10 -4.79 -1.80 12.12
CA ASP A 10 -4.24 -2.74 13.11
C ASP A 10 -5.11 -3.97 13.32
N GLU A 11 -6.41 -3.89 13.01
CA GLU A 11 -7.38 -4.99 13.13
C GLU A 11 -7.49 -5.86 11.87
N GLY A 12 -6.71 -5.54 10.82
CA GLY A 12 -6.61 -6.37 9.62
C GLY A 12 -7.14 -5.73 8.34
N ALA A 13 -7.60 -4.48 8.36
CA ALA A 13 -7.98 -3.78 7.12
C ALA A 13 -6.83 -3.77 6.09
N HIS A 14 -5.58 -3.72 6.53
CA HIS A 14 -4.41 -3.77 5.66
C HIS A 14 -4.32 -5.06 4.82
N LEU A 15 -4.85 -6.19 5.32
CA LEU A 15 -4.88 -7.47 4.59
C LEU A 15 -5.86 -7.42 3.44
N LEU A 16 -7.04 -6.81 3.65
CA LEU A 16 -8.05 -6.63 2.62
C LEU A 16 -7.53 -5.71 1.51
N ILE A 17 -6.91 -4.60 1.90
CA ILE A 17 -6.31 -3.64 0.97
C ILE A 17 -5.18 -4.31 0.19
N GLY A 18 -4.24 -4.97 0.87
CA GLY A 18 -3.12 -5.67 0.23
C GLY A 18 -3.57 -6.76 -0.74
N ARG A 19 -4.62 -7.52 -0.38
CA ARG A 19 -5.22 -8.51 -1.27
C ARG A 19 -5.78 -7.88 -2.54
N ALA A 20 -6.53 -6.77 -2.45
CA ALA A 20 -7.02 -6.12 -3.66
C ALA A 20 -5.91 -5.51 -4.50
N LEU A 21 -4.89 -4.92 -3.87
CA LEU A 21 -3.72 -4.40 -4.57
C LEU A 21 -2.89 -5.50 -5.25
N SER A 22 -3.01 -6.77 -4.86
CA SER A 22 -2.40 -7.89 -5.60
C SER A 22 -3.06 -8.12 -6.96
N THR A 23 -4.34 -7.76 -7.10
CA THR A 23 -5.15 -7.96 -8.32
C THR A 23 -5.37 -6.70 -9.13
N ALA A 24 -5.18 -5.51 -8.54
CA ALA A 24 -5.41 -4.22 -9.18
C ALA A 24 -4.32 -3.21 -8.78
N SER A 25 -3.88 -2.37 -9.71
CA SER A 25 -2.91 -1.30 -9.42
C SER A 25 -3.56 -0.08 -8.74
N ILE A 26 -4.88 0.05 -8.76
CA ILE A 26 -5.63 1.15 -8.15
C ILE A 26 -6.81 0.56 -7.36
N VAL A 27 -6.96 0.97 -6.11
CA VAL A 27 -8.03 0.49 -5.21
C VAL A 27 -8.64 1.66 -4.46
N ASP A 28 -9.93 1.88 -4.63
CA ASP A 28 -10.71 2.79 -3.78
C ASP A 28 -11.11 2.11 -2.48
N VAL A 29 -10.98 2.83 -1.38
CA VAL A 29 -11.24 2.38 -0.01
C VAL A 29 -12.15 3.39 0.69
N ILE A 30 -13.21 2.90 1.30
CA ILE A 30 -14.07 3.64 2.21
C ILE A 30 -14.04 2.98 3.59
N GLY A 31 -14.26 3.76 4.64
CA GLY A 31 -14.31 3.26 6.01
C GLY A 31 -14.51 4.39 7.01
N SER A 32 -14.99 4.02 8.18
CA SER A 32 -15.42 4.90 9.26
C SER A 32 -14.55 4.79 10.52
N SER A 33 -13.54 3.91 10.52
CA SER A 33 -12.61 3.77 11.64
C SER A 33 -11.93 5.12 11.94
N PRO A 34 -11.92 5.60 13.20
CA PRO A 34 -11.35 6.91 13.56
C PRO A 34 -9.86 7.05 13.19
N ASN A 35 -9.13 5.94 13.25
CA ASN A 35 -7.68 5.92 12.99
C ASN A 35 -7.36 5.74 11.51
N LEU A 36 -8.35 5.44 10.65
CA LEU A 36 -8.15 5.18 9.22
C LEU A 36 -7.40 6.31 8.52
N GLY A 37 -7.72 7.57 8.86
CA GLY A 37 -7.08 8.74 8.27
C GLY A 37 -5.61 8.94 8.66
N VAL A 38 -5.15 8.29 9.74
CA VAL A 38 -3.77 8.36 10.23
C VAL A 38 -2.98 7.11 9.81
N ASP A 39 -3.57 5.94 9.99
CA ASP A 39 -2.89 4.67 9.77
C ASP A 39 -2.77 4.32 8.29
N LEU A 40 -3.78 4.66 7.48
CA LEU A 40 -3.76 4.34 6.05
C LEU A 40 -2.64 5.05 5.28
N PRO A 41 -2.39 6.38 5.47
CA PRO A 41 -1.22 7.03 4.88
C PRO A 41 0.11 6.44 5.35
N ALA A 42 0.23 6.15 6.64
CA ALA A 42 1.45 5.57 7.22
C ALA A 42 1.74 4.19 6.61
N TRP A 43 0.71 3.36 6.49
CA TRP A 43 0.79 2.05 5.86
C TRP A 43 1.15 2.15 4.37
N CYS A 44 0.49 3.03 3.61
CA CYS A 44 0.79 3.22 2.19
C CYS A 44 2.25 3.62 1.98
N ARG A 45 2.76 4.57 2.77
CA ARG A 45 4.18 5.00 2.73
C ARG A 45 5.13 3.84 3.03
N SER A 46 4.81 2.99 4.01
CA SER A 46 5.63 1.83 4.37
C SER A 46 5.74 0.78 3.25
N LYS A 47 4.75 0.74 2.35
CA LYS A 47 4.69 -0.15 1.18
C LYS A 47 5.09 0.53 -0.12
N GLY A 48 5.45 1.81 -0.08
CA GLY A 48 5.76 2.61 -1.27
C GLY A 48 4.55 2.93 -2.15
N HIS A 49 3.32 2.76 -1.65
CA HIS A 49 2.10 3.10 -2.36
C HIS A 49 1.78 4.59 -2.21
N SER A 50 1.12 5.14 -3.23
CA SER A 50 0.57 6.49 -3.19
C SER A 50 -0.88 6.44 -2.71
N LEU A 51 -1.28 7.45 -1.95
CA LEU A 51 -2.62 7.59 -1.40
C LEU A 51 -3.16 8.96 -1.74
N GLU A 52 -4.38 9.02 -2.26
CA GLU A 52 -5.13 10.25 -2.47
C GLU A 52 -6.41 10.21 -1.65
N ARG A 53 -6.71 11.29 -0.93
CA ARG A 53 -7.99 11.41 -0.21
C ARG A 53 -9.06 11.90 -1.18
N THR A 54 -10.13 11.12 -1.31
CA THR A 54 -11.30 11.47 -2.11
C THR A 54 -12.44 11.90 -1.20
N GLY A 55 -13.52 12.47 -1.75
CA GLY A 55 -14.59 13.07 -0.94
C GLY A 55 -15.16 12.15 0.15
N ALA A 56 -15.34 10.86 -0.15
CA ALA A 56 -15.93 9.88 0.76
C ALA A 56 -14.94 8.80 1.26
N GLY A 57 -13.65 8.88 0.90
CA GLY A 57 -12.70 7.83 1.22
C GLY A 57 -11.30 8.11 0.68
N TYR A 58 -10.66 7.08 0.16
CA TYR A 58 -9.28 7.13 -0.31
C TYR A 58 -9.09 6.30 -1.57
N THR A 59 -8.23 6.76 -2.47
CA THR A 59 -7.76 6.00 -3.62
C THR A 59 -6.29 5.66 -3.40
N ILE A 60 -5.99 4.36 -3.43
CA ILE A 60 -4.63 3.84 -3.26
C ILE A 60 -4.12 3.44 -4.64
N VAL A 61 -2.97 3.98 -5.02
CA VAL A 61 -2.25 3.60 -6.24
C VAL A 61 -1.03 2.79 -5.83
N ARG A 62 -1.01 1.54 -6.26
CA ARG A 62 0.16 0.66 -6.11
C ARG A 62 1.30 1.25 -6.95
N SER A 63 2.41 1.57 -6.31
CA SER A 63 3.64 1.77 -7.06
C SER A 63 4.14 0.43 -7.56
N ASP A 64 4.26 0.27 -8.88
CA ASP A 64 5.01 -0.83 -9.51
C ASP A 64 6.53 -0.63 -9.37
N ALA A 65 6.99 -0.14 -8.20
CA ALA A 65 8.41 0.09 -7.89
C ALA A 65 9.27 -1.18 -8.01
N ASP A 66 8.64 -2.34 -8.19
CA ASP A 66 9.28 -3.62 -8.47
C ASP A 66 9.62 -3.88 -9.94
N ARG A 67 9.42 -2.94 -10.88
CA ARG A 67 9.73 -3.22 -12.30
C ARG A 67 11.09 -2.80 -12.82
N THR A 68 11.87 -1.98 -12.12
CA THR A 68 13.33 -1.78 -12.35
C THR A 68 13.87 -0.66 -11.45
N VAL A 69 14.59 -0.97 -10.36
CA VAL A 69 15.79 -0.23 -9.88
C VAL A 69 16.57 -1.15 -8.93
N GLY A 70 17.78 -1.58 -9.31
CA GLY A 70 18.81 -1.90 -8.30
C GLY A 70 19.37 -3.33 -8.18
N ALA A 71 19.26 -4.21 -9.18
CA ALA A 71 20.15 -5.37 -9.24
C ALA A 71 21.55 -4.95 -9.75
N GLU A 72 22.28 -4.19 -8.94
CA GLU A 72 23.73 -4.08 -9.10
C GLU A 72 24.33 -5.46 -8.77
N ARG A 73 25.09 -6.02 -9.71
CA ARG A 73 25.70 -7.34 -9.57
C ARG A 73 26.57 -7.41 -8.32
N ALA A 74 26.13 -8.15 -7.30
CA ALA A 74 27.04 -8.68 -6.29
C ALA A 74 27.93 -9.74 -6.96
N GLY A 75 29.23 -9.46 -7.09
CA GLY A 75 30.22 -10.47 -7.46
C GLY A 75 31.32 -9.98 -8.39
N THR A 76 32.28 -9.20 -7.88
CA THR A 76 33.68 -9.48 -8.20
C THR A 76 34.42 -9.71 -6.90
N ILE A 77 34.70 -10.98 -6.59
CA ILE A 77 35.87 -11.30 -5.80
C ILE A 77 36.93 -11.71 -6.82
N ALA A 78 37.91 -10.85 -7.04
CA ALA A 78 39.20 -11.27 -7.55
C ALA A 78 40.13 -11.21 -6.34
N GLY A 79 40.32 -12.37 -5.70
CA GLY A 79 41.36 -12.52 -4.68
C GLY A 79 42.74 -12.50 -5.34
N PRO A 80 43.80 -12.12 -4.60
CA PRO A 80 45.18 -12.29 -5.03
C PRO A 80 45.61 -13.76 -5.05
#